data_AF-A0A2P6QCR8-F1
#
_entry.id   AF-A0A2P6QCR8-F1
#
_cell.length_a   1.000
_cell.length_b   1.000
_cell.length_c   1.000
_cell.angle_alpha   90.00
_cell.angle_beta   90.00
_cell.angle_gamma   90.00
#
_symmetry.space_group_name_H-M   'P 1'
#
loop_
_entity.id
_entity.type
_entity.pdbx_description
1 polymer ?
#
loop_
_entity_poly.entity_id
_entity_poly.type
_entity_poly.pdbx_seq_one_letter_code
_entity_poly.pdbx_strand_id
1 'polypeptide(L)'
;MVDIGLEAYRFSISWSRLIPNTKDFTAYANVCFEQFGDRVGHWTTMNEPNVFVLGGYDIGFLPPQRCSAPFGFNCSRVSDNILGYGRAVGIYQTTLGNPPLYIHENGIY
;
A
#
# COMPACT_ATOMS: atom_id res chain seq x y z
N MET A 1 12.12 -19.16 13.38
CA MET A 1 11.27 -19.61 12.25
C MET A 1 11.59 -21.05 11.88
N VAL A 2 12.88 -21.41 11.80
CA VAL A 2 13.30 -22.82 11.62
C VAL A 2 12.69 -23.75 12.67
N ASP A 3 12.74 -23.37 13.95
CA ASP A 3 12.23 -24.22 15.06
C ASP A 3 10.72 -24.43 15.06
N ILE A 4 9.96 -23.61 14.32
CA ILE A 4 8.50 -23.73 14.17
C ILE A 4 8.10 -24.33 12.82
N GLY A 5 9.07 -24.85 12.05
CA GLY A 5 8.83 -25.57 10.80
C GLY A 5 8.27 -24.72 9.65
N LEU A 6 8.39 -23.39 9.70
CA LEU A 6 7.94 -22.52 8.61
C LEU A 6 8.96 -22.50 7.47
N GLU A 7 8.49 -22.77 6.25
CA GLU A 7 9.31 -22.75 5.02
C GLU A 7 9.47 -21.35 4.41
N ALA A 8 8.56 -20.42 4.74
CA ALA A 8 8.58 -19.06 4.26
C ALA A 8 8.22 -18.07 5.39
N TYR A 9 8.77 -16.86 5.28
CA TYR A 9 8.43 -15.75 6.16
C TYR A 9 8.09 -14.51 5.34
N ARG A 10 6.97 -13.87 5.68
CA ARG A 10 6.54 -12.62 5.08
C ARG A 10 6.92 -11.45 5.97
N PHE A 11 7.59 -10.47 5.39
CA PHE A 11 7.92 -9.20 6.03
C PHE A 11 7.70 -8.04 5.06
N SER A 12 7.79 -6.82 5.57
CA SER A 12 7.72 -5.59 4.76
C SER A 12 9.05 -4.86 4.80
N ILE A 13 9.43 -4.26 3.67
CA ILE A 13 10.58 -3.37 3.57
C ILE A 13 10.11 -1.95 3.91
N SER A 14 10.88 -1.26 4.75
CA SER A 14 10.54 0.10 5.18
C SER A 14 11.04 1.11 4.16
N TRP A 15 10.12 1.67 3.36
CA TRP A 15 10.43 2.70 2.35
C TRP A 15 11.24 3.85 2.94
N SER A 16 10.80 4.43 4.06
CA SER A 16 11.45 5.58 4.67
C SER A 16 12.90 5.33 5.12
N ARG A 17 13.32 4.07 5.25
CA ARG A 17 14.72 3.71 5.52
C ARG A 17 15.55 3.52 4.25
N LEU A 18 14.93 3.17 3.14
CA LEU A 18 15.61 2.90 1.87
C LEU A 18 15.81 4.19 1.08
N ILE A 19 14.74 4.97 0.89
CA ILE A 19 14.75 6.22 0.12
C ILE A 19 13.81 7.27 0.75
N PRO A 20 14.23 7.94 1.84
CA PRO A 20 13.35 8.74 2.71
C PRO A 20 12.64 9.93 2.04
N ASN A 21 13.21 10.47 0.95
CA ASN A 21 12.77 11.75 0.38
C ASN A 21 11.97 11.60 -0.93
N THR A 22 11.73 10.37 -1.40
CA THR A 22 10.90 10.16 -2.59
C THR A 22 9.49 9.72 -2.23
N LYS A 23 8.52 10.17 -3.03
CA LYS A 23 7.12 9.73 -2.98
C LYS A 23 6.76 8.81 -4.15
N ASP A 24 7.74 8.49 -5.00
CA ASP A 24 7.55 7.63 -6.18
C ASP A 24 7.72 6.15 -5.82
N PHE A 25 6.63 5.39 -5.95
CA PHE A 25 6.61 3.96 -5.65
C PHE A 25 7.44 3.16 -6.65
N THR A 26 7.51 3.59 -7.91
CA THR A 26 8.31 2.89 -8.94
C THR A 26 9.79 2.98 -8.60
N ALA A 27 10.26 4.14 -8.17
CA ALA A 27 11.63 4.29 -7.68
C ALA A 27 11.92 3.39 -6.47
N TYR A 28 10.98 3.29 -5.53
CA TYR A 28 11.09 2.38 -4.38
C TYR A 28 11.13 0.90 -4.78
N ALA A 29 10.25 0.48 -5.68
CA ALA A 29 10.20 -0.89 -6.18
C ALA A 29 11.49 -1.27 -6.91
N ASN A 30 12.00 -0.38 -7.78
CA ASN A 30 13.26 -0.63 -8.50
C ASN A 30 14.43 -0.87 -7.56
N VAL A 31 14.61 -0.01 -6.54
CA VAL A 31 15.67 -0.23 -5.54
C VAL A 31 15.47 -1.56 -4.79
N CYS A 32 14.23 -1.94 -4.46
CA CYS A 32 13.96 -3.24 -3.83
C CYS A 32 14.41 -4.42 -4.71
N PHE A 33 14.05 -4.42 -5.99
CA PHE A 33 14.43 -5.49 -6.92
C PHE A 33 15.92 -5.52 -7.21
N GLU A 34 16.56 -4.36 -7.39
CA GLU A 34 17.99 -4.27 -7.61
C GLU A 34 18.82 -4.77 -6.43
N GLN A 35 18.40 -4.49 -5.19
CA GLN A 35 19.18 -4.80 -3.98
C GLN A 35 18.88 -6.18 -3.37
N PHE A 36 17.68 -6.71 -3.59
CA PHE A 36 17.21 -7.93 -2.91
C PHE A 36 16.60 -8.99 -3.85
N GLY A 37 16.42 -8.68 -5.13
CA GLY A 37 15.77 -9.58 -6.10
C GLY A 37 16.50 -10.90 -6.31
N ASP A 38 17.79 -10.96 -6.02
CA ASP A 38 18.62 -12.17 -6.09
C ASP A 38 18.31 -13.20 -4.98
N ARG A 39 17.74 -12.75 -3.85
CA ARG A 39 17.49 -13.58 -2.66
C ARG A 39 16.02 -13.73 -2.30
N VAL A 40 15.17 -12.83 -2.76
CA VAL A 40 13.73 -12.83 -2.45
C VAL A 40 12.96 -13.48 -3.60
N GLY A 41 12.47 -14.70 -3.38
CA GLY A 41 11.76 -15.49 -4.39
C GLY A 41 10.30 -15.08 -4.63
N HIS A 42 9.67 -14.38 -3.67
CA HIS A 42 8.26 -13.96 -3.75
C HIS A 42 8.07 -12.53 -3.28
N TRP A 43 7.33 -11.75 -4.08
CA TRP A 43 7.10 -10.33 -3.85
C TRP A 43 5.61 -10.01 -3.79
N THR A 44 5.24 -9.16 -2.84
CA THR A 44 3.93 -8.52 -2.75
C THR A 44 4.14 -7.02 -2.90
N THR A 45 3.40 -6.35 -3.78
CA THR A 45 3.53 -4.91 -4.03
C THR A 45 3.01 -4.05 -2.89
N MET A 46 1.76 -4.30 -2.48
CA MET A 46 1.06 -3.56 -1.44
C MET A 46 0.31 -4.52 -0.52
N ASN A 47 0.30 -4.21 0.77
CA ASN A 47 -0.53 -4.89 1.75
C ASN A 47 -1.85 -4.13 1.90
N GLU A 48 -2.98 -4.80 1.69
CA GLU A 48 -4.32 -4.29 2.01
C GLU A 48 -4.61 -2.89 1.44
N PRO A 49 -4.62 -2.74 0.11
CA PRO A 49 -4.94 -1.46 -0.53
C PRO A 49 -6.33 -0.95 -0.10
N ASN A 50 -7.29 -1.84 0.07
CA ASN A 50 -8.64 -1.50 0.55
C ASN A 50 -8.61 -0.82 1.93
N VAL A 51 -7.84 -1.34 2.88
CA VAL A 51 -7.71 -0.76 4.22
C VAL A 51 -6.98 0.58 4.16
N PHE A 52 -5.94 0.69 3.34
CA PHE A 52 -5.20 1.94 3.17
C PHE A 52 -6.07 3.07 2.61
N VAL A 53 -6.91 2.78 1.62
CA VAL A 53 -7.85 3.73 1.02
C VAL A 53 -8.98 4.05 1.97
N LEU A 54 -9.71 3.04 2.41
CA LEU A 54 -10.90 3.24 3.22
C LEU A 54 -10.53 3.87 4.55
N GLY A 55 -9.53 3.35 5.24
CA GLY A 55 -9.11 3.88 6.54
C GLY A 55 -8.39 5.22 6.45
N GLY A 56 -7.54 5.41 5.43
CA GLY A 56 -6.66 6.59 5.33
C GLY A 56 -7.25 7.79 4.59
N TYR A 57 -8.19 7.54 3.68
CA TYR A 57 -8.74 8.52 2.74
C TYR A 57 -10.27 8.62 2.77
N ASP A 58 -11.04 7.56 3.05
CA ASP A 58 -12.52 7.71 3.14
C ASP A 58 -13.00 7.95 4.58
N ILE A 59 -12.71 7.02 5.48
CA ILE A 59 -13.09 7.08 6.90
C ILE A 59 -12.21 8.08 7.65
N GLY A 60 -10.93 8.17 7.28
CA GLY A 60 -9.95 9.10 7.88
C GLY A 60 -9.44 8.70 9.27
N PHE A 61 -9.57 7.44 9.67
CA PHE A 61 -9.11 6.93 10.97
C PHE A 61 -7.63 6.51 10.97
N LEU A 62 -7.12 5.98 9.85
CA LEU A 62 -5.71 5.63 9.67
C LEU A 62 -4.92 6.80 9.08
N PRO A 63 -3.58 6.87 9.26
CA PRO A 63 -2.77 7.82 8.52
C PRO A 63 -2.99 7.67 7.00
N PRO A 64 -3.05 8.79 6.24
CA PRO A 64 -2.79 10.17 6.64
C PRO A 64 -3.99 10.92 7.27
N GLN A 65 -5.06 10.23 7.64
CA GLN A 65 -6.28 10.78 8.26
C GLN A 65 -6.89 11.91 7.44
N ARG A 66 -6.96 11.71 6.13
CA ARG A 66 -7.62 12.65 5.24
C ARG A 66 -8.96 12.06 4.83
N CYS A 67 -9.95 12.90 4.61
CA CYS A 67 -11.26 12.48 4.12
C CYS A 67 -12.02 13.59 3.42
N SER A 68 -13.01 13.21 2.61
CA SER A 68 -13.86 14.11 1.83
C SER A 68 -15.34 13.87 2.15
N ALA A 69 -16.07 14.96 2.40
CA ALA A 69 -17.50 14.90 2.72
C ALA A 69 -18.32 14.27 1.56
N PRO A 70 -19.42 13.56 1.84
CA PRO A 70 -20.04 13.30 3.15
C PRO A 70 -19.43 12.14 3.94
N PHE A 71 -18.35 11.54 3.44
CA PHE A 71 -17.74 10.34 4.02
C PHE A 71 -16.69 10.72 5.07
N GLY A 72 -16.58 9.91 6.14
CA GLY A 72 -15.57 10.10 7.18
C GLY A 72 -16.13 10.43 8.57
N PHE A 73 -15.42 10.00 9.62
CA PHE A 73 -15.79 10.24 11.01
C PHE A 73 -14.85 11.31 11.59
N ASN A 74 -15.37 12.52 11.87
CA ASN A 74 -14.60 13.62 12.48
C ASN A 74 -13.33 14.03 11.69
N CYS A 75 -13.47 14.26 10.38
CA CYS A 75 -12.40 14.69 9.48
C CYS A 75 -11.78 16.02 9.91
N SER A 76 -10.66 15.98 10.62
CA SER A 76 -9.92 17.19 11.05
C SER A 76 -9.21 17.89 9.89
N ARG A 77 -9.01 17.20 8.76
CA ARG A 77 -8.36 17.70 7.55
C ARG A 77 -9.17 17.30 6.32
N VAL A 78 -10.20 18.10 6.03
CA VAL A 78 -10.91 18.03 4.75
C VAL A 78 -9.89 18.29 3.65
N SER A 79 -9.86 17.43 2.65
CA SER A 79 -9.16 17.74 1.40
C SER A 79 -10.13 17.63 0.26
N ASP A 80 -10.25 18.72 -0.48
CA ASP A 80 -11.24 18.94 -1.55
C ASP A 80 -11.09 17.94 -2.73
N ASN A 81 -10.01 17.15 -2.74
CA ASN A 81 -9.62 16.27 -3.84
C ASN A 81 -9.47 14.79 -3.45
N ILE A 82 -9.99 14.34 -2.30
CA ILE A 82 -9.97 12.90 -2.03
C ILE A 82 -11.05 12.18 -2.80
N LEU A 83 -10.55 11.33 -3.68
CA LEU A 83 -11.27 10.41 -4.52
C LEU A 83 -11.80 9.29 -3.64
N GLY A 84 -13.13 9.16 -3.53
CA GLY A 84 -13.74 8.06 -2.79
C GLY A 84 -13.27 6.69 -3.29
N TYR A 85 -13.44 5.64 -2.47
CA TYR A 85 -12.99 4.26 -2.72
C TYR A 85 -13.03 3.81 -4.19
N GLY A 86 -14.17 3.99 -4.87
CA GLY A 86 -14.34 3.53 -6.26
C GLY A 86 -13.39 4.18 -7.27
N ARG A 87 -12.97 5.44 -7.04
CA ARG A 87 -12.04 6.16 -7.92
C ARG A 87 -10.59 6.00 -7.46
N ALA A 88 -10.37 5.77 -6.16
CA ALA A 88 -9.09 5.34 -5.64
C ALA A 88 -8.71 3.97 -6.24
N VAL A 89 -9.59 2.96 -6.22
CA VAL A 89 -9.43 1.65 -6.89
C VAL A 89 -9.08 1.80 -8.37
N GLY A 90 -9.72 2.73 -9.09
CA GLY A 90 -9.40 3.06 -10.47
C GLY A 90 -7.97 3.60 -10.67
N ILE A 91 -7.49 4.45 -9.75
CA ILE A 91 -6.09 4.91 -9.72
C ILE A 91 -5.13 3.78 -9.37
N TYR A 92 -5.48 2.85 -8.46
CA TYR A 92 -4.64 1.68 -8.17
C TYR A 92 -4.40 0.82 -9.41
N GLN A 93 -5.44 0.57 -10.20
CA GLN A 93 -5.32 -0.21 -11.44
C GLN A 93 -4.51 0.51 -12.53
N THR A 94 -4.58 1.84 -12.60
CA THR A 94 -3.87 2.64 -13.63
C THR A 94 -2.44 3.00 -13.26
N THR A 95 -2.14 3.22 -11.97
CA THR A 95 -0.80 3.64 -11.52
C THR A 95 0.18 2.47 -11.48
N LEU A 96 -0.30 1.26 -11.20
CA LEU A 96 0.58 0.10 -11.08
C LEU A 96 0.88 -0.61 -12.39
N GLY A 97 0.21 -0.27 -13.51
CA GLY A 97 0.59 -0.75 -14.84
C GLY A 97 0.94 -2.24 -14.88
N ASN A 98 -0.02 -3.10 -14.54
CA ASN A 98 0.04 -4.57 -14.64
C ASN A 98 1.46 -5.18 -14.49
N PRO A 99 2.12 -5.05 -13.32
CA PRO A 99 3.41 -5.66 -13.10
C PRO A 99 3.21 -7.14 -12.74
N PRO A 100 4.21 -8.01 -12.92
CA PRO A 100 4.12 -9.42 -12.55
C PRO A 100 4.24 -9.56 -11.02
N LEU A 101 3.28 -9.03 -10.25
CA LEU A 101 3.40 -8.93 -8.80
C LEU A 101 2.04 -9.12 -8.12
N TYR A 102 1.99 -10.10 -7.22
CA TYR A 102 0.79 -10.49 -6.50
C TYR A 102 0.34 -9.38 -5.56
N ILE A 103 -0.94 -8.99 -5.67
CA ILE A 103 -1.63 -8.14 -4.70
C ILE A 103 -2.20 -9.06 -3.62
N HIS A 104 -1.91 -8.78 -2.36
CA HIS A 104 -2.52 -9.51 -1.24
C HIS A 104 -3.64 -8.65 -0.63
N GLU A 105 -4.88 -9.07 -0.90
CA GLU A 105 -6.08 -8.51 -0.27
C GLU A 105 -6.52 -9.43 0.87
N ASN A 106 -6.84 -8.87 2.03
CA ASN A 106 -7.63 -9.62 2.99
C ASN A 106 -9.04 -9.67 2.42
N GLY A 107 -9.52 -10.88 2.11
CA GLY A 107 -10.91 -11.10 1.71
C GLY A 107 -11.85 -10.68 2.83
N ILE A 108 -12.30 -9.43 2.78
CA ILE A 108 -13.36 -8.91 3.64
C ILE A 108 -14.33 -8.20 2.68
N TYR A 109 -15.24 -9.01 2.14
CA TYR A 109 -16.56 -8.56 1.70
C TYR A 109 -17.58 -9.08 2.72
#